data_AF-A0A8W8MJ84-F1
#
_entry.id   AF-A0A8W8MJ84-F1
#
_cell.length_a   1.000
_cell.length_b   1.000
_cell.length_c   1.000
_cell.angle_alpha   90.00
_cell.angle_beta   90.00
_cell.angle_gamma   90.00
#
_symmetry.space_group_name_H-M   'P 1'
#
loop_
_entity.id
_entity.type
_entity.pdbx_description
1 polymer ?
#
loop_
_entity_poly.entity_id
_entity_poly.type
_entity_poly.pdbx_seq_one_letter_code
_entity_poly.pdbx_strand_id
1 'polypeptide(L)'
;MSNIAAILAEKHCQKYTKGFTDCVAEFPDTWHLDCENQRLKLQRCFQSNETVIKVKEKCDPEFSVYEDCITRNTQEMERCTSEFQKFISCADRVAAKST
;
A
#
# COMPACT_ATOMS: atom_id res chain seq x y z
N MET A 1 4.97 -10.46 6.77
CA MET A 1 5.19 -9.00 6.89
C MET A 1 4.24 -8.32 5.93
N SER A 2 3.04 -7.97 6.42
CA SER A 2 2.02 -7.30 5.62
C SER A 2 2.38 -5.83 5.51
N ASN A 3 2.94 -5.41 4.37
CA ASN A 3 3.43 -4.06 4.21
C ASN A 3 2.24 -3.11 3.93
N ILE A 4 1.77 -2.38 4.95
CA ILE A 4 0.76 -1.31 4.79
C ILE A 4 1.11 -0.36 3.65
N ALA A 5 2.40 -0.14 3.40
CA ALA A 5 2.86 0.69 2.30
C ALA A 5 2.41 0.09 0.97
N ALA A 6 2.53 -1.22 0.73
CA ALA A 6 2.11 -1.83 -0.53
C ALA A 6 0.62 -1.59 -0.83
N ILE A 7 -0.25 -1.77 0.17
CA ILE A 7 -1.70 -1.56 0.02
C ILE A 7 -2.02 -0.08 -0.26
N LEU A 8 -1.38 0.84 0.46
CA LEU A 8 -1.55 2.28 0.24
C LEU A 8 -0.95 2.72 -1.10
N ALA A 9 0.14 2.11 -1.55
CA ALA A 9 0.76 2.35 -2.85
C ALA A 9 -0.18 1.97 -3.97
N GLU A 10 -0.74 0.78 -3.91
CA GLU A 10 -1.64 0.27 -4.95
C GLU A 10 -2.86 1.18 -5.12
N LYS A 11 -3.35 1.74 -4.01
CA LYS A 11 -4.53 2.61 -4.01
C LYS A 11 -4.26 4.08 -4.31
N HIS A 12 -3.28 4.69 -3.66
CA HIS A 12 -3.03 6.14 -3.73
C HIS A 12 -1.82 6.52 -4.59
N CYS A 13 -1.01 5.54 -4.95
CA CYS A 13 0.16 5.69 -5.82
C CYS A 13 0.09 4.76 -7.03
N GLN A 14 -1.10 4.33 -7.45
CA GLN A 14 -1.32 3.27 -8.44
C GLN A 14 -0.45 3.42 -9.70
N LYS A 15 -0.35 4.64 -10.24
CA LYS A 15 0.51 4.96 -11.40
C LYS A 15 1.99 4.61 -11.15
N TYR A 16 2.51 4.95 -9.98
CA TYR A 16 3.90 4.72 -9.60
C TYR A 16 4.14 3.26 -9.20
N THR A 17 3.15 2.63 -8.55
CA THR A 17 3.16 1.21 -8.22
C THR A 17 3.24 0.39 -9.49
N LYS A 18 2.34 0.63 -10.46
CA LYS A 18 2.35 -0.02 -11.76
C LYS A 18 3.68 0.18 -12.49
N GLY A 19 4.18 1.42 -12.53
CA GLY A 19 5.47 1.69 -13.20
C GLY A 19 6.66 0.97 -12.56
N PHE A 20 6.65 0.76 -11.25
CA PHE A 20 7.66 -0.03 -10.57
C PHE A 20 7.48 -1.53 -10.82
N THR A 21 6.26 -2.07 -10.74
CA THR A 21 6.00 -3.50 -10.98
C THR A 21 6.26 -3.90 -12.43
N ASP A 22 5.90 -3.06 -13.39
CA ASP A 22 6.19 -3.29 -14.82
C ASP A 22 7.71 -3.40 -15.04
N CYS A 23 8.49 -2.50 -14.42
CA CYS A 23 9.95 -2.52 -14.52
C CYS A 23 10.57 -3.77 -13.88
N VAL A 24 10.09 -4.16 -12.68
CA VAL A 24 10.57 -5.39 -12.00
C VAL A 24 10.27 -6.63 -12.85
N ALA A 25 9.11 -6.67 -13.53
CA ALA A 25 8.77 -7.77 -14.43
C ALA A 25 9.69 -7.84 -15.67
N GLU A 26 10.19 -6.70 -16.14
CA GLU A 26 11.13 -6.61 -17.26
C GLU A 26 12.58 -6.95 -16.85
N PHE A 27 12.98 -6.60 -15.62
CA PHE A 27 14.35 -6.77 -15.09
C PHE A 27 14.38 -7.58 -13.78
N PRO A 28 13.92 -8.84 -13.75
CA PRO A 28 13.72 -9.57 -12.48
C PRO A 28 15.00 -9.82 -11.68
N ASP A 29 16.16 -9.93 -12.31
CA ASP A 29 17.45 -10.19 -11.64
C ASP A 29 18.21 -8.90 -11.28
N THR A 30 17.92 -7.81 -11.98
CA THR A 30 18.68 -6.54 -11.90
C THR A 30 17.82 -5.34 -11.52
N TRP A 31 16.55 -5.55 -11.13
CA TRP A 31 15.59 -4.49 -10.79
C TRP A 31 16.11 -3.49 -9.76
N HIS A 32 16.95 -3.93 -8.82
CA HIS A 32 17.54 -3.09 -7.78
C HIS A 32 18.42 -1.98 -8.38
N LEU A 33 18.94 -2.17 -9.59
CA LEU A 33 19.68 -1.19 -10.36
C LEU A 33 18.80 -0.56 -11.45
N ASP A 34 18.18 -1.38 -12.30
CA ASP A 34 17.45 -0.93 -13.50
C ASP A 34 16.15 -0.19 -13.17
N CYS A 35 15.55 -0.48 -12.01
CA CYS A 35 14.28 0.11 -11.57
C CYS A 35 14.42 1.13 -10.44
N GLU A 36 15.64 1.57 -10.12
CA GLU A 36 15.92 2.50 -9.02
C GLU A 36 15.12 3.81 -9.16
N ASN A 37 14.99 4.35 -10.37
CA ASN A 37 14.22 5.58 -10.61
C ASN A 37 12.71 5.37 -10.35
N GLN A 38 12.16 4.23 -10.73
CA GLN A 38 10.76 3.86 -10.55
C GLN A 38 10.49 3.64 -9.06
N ARG A 39 11.43 2.99 -8.35
CA ARG A 39 11.44 2.83 -6.90
C ARG A 39 11.43 4.18 -6.18
N LEU A 40 12.27 5.12 -6.59
CA LEU A 40 12.33 6.48 -6.02
C LEU A 40 11.05 7.30 -6.29
N LYS A 41 10.42 7.13 -7.45
CA LYS A 41 9.13 7.78 -7.76
C LYS A 41 8.01 7.24 -6.87
N LEU A 42 7.96 5.92 -6.69
CA LEU A 42 7.03 5.26 -5.78
C LEU A 42 7.25 5.72 -4.33
N GLN A 43 8.51 5.74 -3.87
CA GLN A 43 8.89 6.23 -2.55
C GLN A 43 8.49 7.70 -2.32
N ARG A 44 8.70 8.58 -3.31
CA ARG A 44 8.27 9.97 -3.22
C ARG A 44 6.76 10.10 -3.09
N CYS A 45 5.99 9.31 -3.83
CA CYS A 45 4.54 9.30 -3.66
C CYS A 45 4.12 8.94 -2.23
N PHE A 46 4.83 8.02 -1.55
CA PHE A 46 4.55 7.75 -0.13
C PHE A 46 4.88 8.91 0.80
N GLN A 47 5.98 9.61 0.53
CA GLN A 47 6.53 10.62 1.45
C GLN A 47 5.88 12.00 1.29
N SER A 48 5.48 12.37 0.07
CA SER A 48 4.92 13.69 -0.21
C SER A 48 3.41 13.71 -0.39
N ASN A 49 2.74 12.56 -0.36
CA ASN A 49 1.29 12.52 -0.46
C ASN A 49 0.66 12.66 0.93
N GLU A 50 0.18 13.85 1.25
CA GLU A 50 -0.55 14.12 2.50
C GLU A 50 -1.68 13.13 2.77
N THR A 51 -2.32 12.62 1.71
CA THR A 51 -3.36 11.60 1.84
C THR A 51 -2.79 10.31 2.43
N VAL A 52 -1.63 9.85 1.96
CA VAL A 52 -0.98 8.64 2.49
C VAL A 52 -0.59 8.82 3.96
N ILE A 53 -0.08 10.00 4.32
CA ILE A 53 0.27 10.33 5.71
C ILE A 53 -1.00 10.32 6.59
N LYS A 54 -2.04 11.03 6.18
CA LYS A 54 -3.32 11.11 6.92
C LYS A 54 -4.01 9.76 7.01
N VAL A 55 -3.92 8.90 6.00
CA VAL A 55 -4.48 7.53 6.04
C VAL A 55 -3.73 6.68 7.04
N LYS A 56 -2.39 6.73 7.07
CA LYS A 56 -1.60 6.04 8.09
C LYS A 56 -1.98 6.48 9.49
N GLU A 57 -2.13 7.79 9.72
CA GLU A 57 -2.49 8.30 11.05
C GLU A 57 -3.93 7.98 11.47
N LYS A 58 -4.89 8.11 10.54
CA LYS A 58 -6.32 8.05 10.86
C LYS A 58 -6.95 6.68 10.72
N CYS A 59 -6.32 5.77 9.97
CA CYS A 59 -6.81 4.43 9.69
C CYS A 59 -5.92 3.33 10.30
N ASP A 60 -4.99 3.70 11.17
CA ASP A 60 -4.15 2.77 11.94
C ASP A 60 -4.96 1.73 12.73
N PRO A 61 -6.11 2.08 13.38
CA PRO A 61 -6.91 1.09 14.10
C PRO A 61 -7.49 0.02 13.18
N GLU A 62 -8.09 0.41 12.05
CA GLU A 62 -8.62 -0.54 11.06
C GLU A 62 -7.51 -1.36 10.41
N PHE A 63 -6.33 -0.76 10.18
CA PHE A 63 -5.18 -1.48 9.66
C PHE A 63 -4.65 -2.52 10.65
N SER A 64 -4.51 -2.16 11.94
CA SER A 64 -4.01 -3.05 12.99
C SER A 64 -4.89 -4.30 13.11
N VAL A 65 -6.22 -4.14 13.03
CA VAL A 65 -7.16 -5.28 13.06
C VAL A 65 -7.00 -6.19 11.83
N TYR A 66 -6.78 -5.60 10.66
CA TYR A 66 -6.50 -6.37 9.44
C TYR A 66 -5.14 -7.09 9.53
N GLU A 67 -4.10 -6.42 10.03
CA GLU A 67 -2.77 -7.01 10.21
C GLU A 67 -2.79 -8.17 11.22
N ASP A 68 -3.49 -8.00 12.34
CA ASP A 68 -3.71 -9.06 13.32
C ASP A 68 -4.46 -10.25 12.72
N CYS A 69 -5.40 -10.00 11.81
CA CYS A 69 -6.09 -11.08 11.11
C CYS A 69 -5.13 -11.83 10.19
N ILE A 70 -4.35 -11.13 9.35
CA ILE A 70 -3.40 -11.78 8.42
C ILE A 70 -2.31 -12.54 9.19
N THR A 71 -1.83 -11.99 10.30
CA THR A 71 -0.84 -12.64 11.17
C THR A 71 -1.37 -13.95 11.76
N ARG A 72 -2.67 -14.01 12.07
CA ARG A 72 -3.33 -15.24 12.57
C ARG A 72 -3.73 -16.22 11.46
N ASN A 73 -3.90 -15.75 10.23
CA ASN A 73 -4.41 -16.54 9.09
C ASN A 73 -3.44 -16.50 7.90
N THR A 74 -2.16 -16.78 8.14
CA THR A 74 -1.09 -16.62 7.13
C THR A 74 -1.26 -17.49 5.88
N GLN A 75 -2.02 -18.58 5.96
CA GLN A 75 -2.32 -19.48 4.83
C GLN A 75 -3.75 -19.29 4.26
N GLU A 76 -4.60 -18.53 4.94
CA GLU A 76 -6.02 -18.33 4.60
C GLU A 76 -6.36 -16.82 4.67
N MET A 77 -5.61 -16.01 3.93
CA MET A 77 -5.70 -14.54 3.98
C MET A 77 -7.09 -14.03 3.53
N GLU A 78 -7.81 -14.79 2.72
CA GLU A 78 -9.18 -14.52 2.29
C GLU A 78 -10.17 -14.38 3.45
N ARG A 79 -9.88 -14.99 4.61
CA ARG A 79 -10.68 -14.84 5.84
C ARG A 79 -10.66 -13.43 6.39
N CYS A 80 -9.65 -12.62 6.02
CA CYS A 80 -9.46 -11.25 6.48
C CYS A 80 -10.07 -10.20 5.55
N THR A 81 -10.90 -10.62 4.58
CA THR A 81 -11.52 -9.72 3.59
C THR A 81 -12.40 -8.65 4.25
N SER A 82 -13.09 -8.97 5.34
CA SER A 82 -13.93 -8.01 6.10
C SER A 82 -13.07 -6.89 6.70
N GLU A 83 -11.97 -7.25 7.34
CA GLU A 83 -11.05 -6.34 8.02
C GLU A 83 -10.33 -5.48 6.99
N PHE A 84 -9.95 -6.08 5.86
CA PHE A 84 -9.41 -5.36 4.70
C PHE A 84 -10.39 -4.31 4.18
N GLN A 85 -11.66 -4.66 3.95
CA GLN A 85 -12.67 -3.73 3.47
C GLN A 85 -12.89 -2.55 4.42
N LYS A 86 -12.84 -2.77 5.74
CA LYS A 86 -12.95 -1.69 6.75
C LYS A 86 -11.77 -0.73 6.66
N PHE A 87 -10.55 -1.25 6.55
CA PHE A 87 -9.35 -0.43 6.35
C PHE A 87 -9.43 0.40 5.06
N ILE A 88 -9.78 -0.24 3.94
CA ILE A 88 -9.95 0.39 2.63
C ILE A 88 -11.01 1.50 2.68
N SER A 89 -12.14 1.25 3.35
CA SER A 89 -13.21 2.24 3.52
C SER A 89 -12.78 3.45 4.35
N CYS A 90 -11.94 3.26 5.38
CA CYS A 90 -11.33 4.36 6.10
C CYS A 90 -10.40 5.16 5.19
N ALA A 91 -9.54 4.48 4.43
CA ALA A 91 -8.60 5.13 3.52
C ALA A 91 -9.33 6.00 2.47
N ASP A 92 -10.44 5.52 1.90
CA ASP A 92 -11.27 6.31 0.96
C ASP A 92 -11.85 7.56 1.61
N ARG A 93 -12.39 7.42 2.81
CA ARG A 93 -12.97 8.55 3.55
C ARG A 93 -11.93 9.62 3.87
N VAL A 94 -10.70 9.22 4.20
CA VAL A 94 -9.61 10.16 4.51
C VAL A 94 -9.08 10.82 3.24
N ALA A 95 -8.98 10.07 2.13
CA ALA A 95 -8.57 10.59 0.83
C ALA A 95 -9.56 11.62 0.27
N ALA A 96 -10.86 11.31 0.32
CA ALA A 96 -11.91 12.22 -0.14
C ALA A 96 -11.99 13.54 0.64
N LYS A 97 -11.47 13.58 1.88
CA LYS A 97 -11.40 14.78 2.72
C LYS A 97 -10.09 15.56 2.60
N SER A 98 -9.13 15.04 1.83
CA SER A 98 -7.82 15.65 1.61
C SER A 98 -7.71 16.31 0.23
N THR A 99 -8.83 16.39 -0.50
CA THR A 99 -9.02 17.12 -1.76
C THR A 99 -9.68 18.46 -1.46
#